data_AF-O73991-F1
#
_entry.id   AF-O73991-F1
#
_cell.length_a   1.000
_cell.length_b   1.000
_cell.length_c   1.000
_cell.angle_alpha   90.00
_cell.angle_beta   90.00
_cell.angle_gamma   90.00
#
_symmetry.space_group_name_H-M   'P 1'
#
loop_
_entity.id
_entity.type
_entity.pdbx_description
1 polymer ?
#
loop_
_entity_poly.entity_id
_entity_poly.type
_entity_poly.pdbx_seq_one_letter_code
_entity_poly.pdbx_strand_id
1 'polypeptide(L)'
;MSMILTSKFVDRERELNFLREHYHSGKAELIVIYGRRRIGKTYLLRKFLEETNGIYLLAEENETNLEDFSLRLADYFKDPFLKENPIRTWGLSSRI
;
A
#
# COMPACT_ATOMS: atom_id res chain seq x y z
N MET A 1 15.56 -0.96 11.09
CA MET A 1 15.67 -2.29 11.73
C MET A 1 14.86 -3.28 10.89
N SER A 2 15.50 -3.95 9.93
CA SER A 2 14.85 -4.92 9.04
C SER A 2 14.69 -6.25 9.79
N MET A 3 13.45 -6.69 10.01
CA MET A 3 13.15 -8.05 10.44
C MET A 3 12.52 -8.78 9.25
N ILE A 4 13.36 -9.24 8.32
CA ILE A 4 12.90 -10.14 7.24
C ILE A 4 12.99 -11.56 7.79
N LEU A 5 11.82 -12.18 7.95
CA LEU A 5 11.68 -13.63 8.09
C LEU A 5 12.32 -14.29 6.86
N THR A 6 13.34 -15.11 7.10
CA THR A 6 14.01 -15.97 6.11
C THR A 6 13.10 -17.12 5.66
N SER A 7 11.84 -16.84 5.30
CA SER A 7 10.94 -17.81 4.68
C SER A 7 11.04 -17.66 3.17
N LYS A 8 11.45 -18.71 2.47
CA LYS A 8 11.48 -18.78 1.00
C LYS A 8 10.07 -18.47 0.45
N PHE A 9 9.95 -17.51 -0.46
CA PHE A 9 8.72 -17.29 -1.22
C PHE A 9 8.59 -18.46 -2.21
N VAL A 10 7.49 -19.19 -2.17
CA VAL A 10 7.24 -20.37 -3.00
C VAL A 10 5.87 -20.21 -3.63
N ASP A 11 5.76 -20.57 -4.91
CA ASP A 11 4.55 -20.41 -5.74
C ASP A 11 4.20 -18.92 -5.97
N ARG A 12 3.05 -18.63 -6.59
CA ARG A 12 2.51 -17.27 -6.86
C ARG A 12 3.23 -16.46 -7.94
N GLU A 13 4.07 -17.09 -8.75
CA GLU A 13 4.73 -16.42 -9.89
C GLU A 13 3.72 -15.85 -10.88
N ARG A 14 2.57 -16.51 -11.09
CA ARG A 14 1.52 -16.01 -11.98
C ARG A 14 0.91 -14.72 -11.46
N GLU A 15 0.53 -14.68 -10.19
CA GLU A 15 -0.04 -13.49 -9.55
C GLU A 15 0.97 -12.35 -9.44
N LEU A 16 2.24 -12.66 -9.18
CA LEU A 16 3.29 -11.66 -9.11
C LEU A 16 3.59 -11.07 -10.49
N ASN A 17 3.65 -11.89 -11.54
CA ASN A 17 3.79 -11.41 -12.92
C ASN A 17 2.60 -10.55 -13.36
N PHE A 18 1.37 -10.93 -13.00
CA PHE A 18 0.19 -10.10 -13.23
C PHE A 18 0.34 -8.70 -12.62
N LEU A 19 0.82 -8.61 -11.37
CA LEU A 19 1.07 -7.31 -10.73
C LEU A 19 2.20 -6.52 -11.41
N ARG A 20 3.29 -7.18 -11.83
CA ARG A 20 4.41 -6.55 -12.56
C ARG A 20 3.95 -5.98 -13.90
N GLU A 21 3.20 -6.75 -14.69
CA GLU A 21 2.68 -6.32 -15.99
C GLU A 21 1.84 -5.05 -15.87
N HIS A 22 0.93 -5.01 -14.89
CA HIS A 22 0.09 -3.85 -14.65
C HIS A 22 0.83 -2.66 -14.04
N TYR A 23 1.85 -2.90 -13.21
CA TYR A 23 2.72 -1.83 -12.72
C TYR A 23 3.49 -1.13 -13.85
N HIS A 24 3.91 -1.88 -14.86
CA HIS A 24 4.66 -1.37 -16.00
C HIS A 24 3.78 -0.93 -17.19
N SER A 25 2.46 -0.98 -17.06
CA SER A 25 1.53 -0.63 -18.16
C SER A 25 1.50 0.87 -18.48
N GLY A 26 1.98 1.72 -17.55
CA GLY A 26 1.93 3.18 -17.65
C GLY A 26 0.52 3.77 -17.47
N LYS A 27 -0.46 2.96 -17.04
CA LYS A 27 -1.84 3.39 -16.81
C LYS A 27 -2.15 3.43 -15.32
N ALA A 28 -3.10 4.29 -14.93
CA ALA A 28 -3.68 4.23 -13.60
C ALA A 28 -4.66 3.06 -13.53
N GLU A 29 -4.39 2.09 -12.67
CA GLU A 29 -5.18 0.86 -12.54
C GLU A 29 -5.57 0.60 -11.08
N LEU A 30 -6.80 0.09 -10.88
CA LEU A 30 -7.29 -0.35 -9.58
C LEU A 30 -7.42 -1.87 -9.57
N ILE A 31 -6.53 -2.54 -8.83
CA ILE A 31 -6.50 -4.00 -8.73
C ILE A 31 -7.08 -4.43 -7.38
N VAL A 32 -8.11 -5.28 -7.42
CA VAL A 32 -8.73 -5.85 -6.22
C VAL A 32 -8.22 -7.29 -6.02
N ILE A 33 -7.42 -7.51 -4.97
CA ILE A 33 -6.93 -8.85 -4.61
C ILE A 33 -7.81 -9.45 -3.51
N TYR A 34 -8.53 -10.52 -3.82
CA TYR A 34 -9.43 -11.20 -2.89
C TYR A 34 -9.04 -12.66 -2.65
N GLY A 35 -9.62 -13.29 -1.62
CA GLY A 35 -9.38 -14.70 -1.29
C GLY A 35 -9.54 -15.00 0.20
N ARG A 36 -9.44 -16.27 0.59
CA ARG A 36 -9.62 -16.73 1.98
C ARG A 36 -8.61 -16.09 2.96
N ARG A 37 -8.97 -16.03 4.25
CA ARG A 37 -8.08 -15.57 5.33
C ARG A 37 -6.85 -16.48 5.41
N ARG A 38 -5.65 -15.90 5.60
CA ARG A 38 -4.33 -16.60 5.66
C ARG A 38 -3.84 -17.29 4.39
N ILE A 39 -4.41 -16.98 3.21
CA ILE A 39 -3.92 -17.55 1.94
C ILE A 39 -2.63 -16.90 1.39
N GLY A 40 -2.08 -15.90 2.10
CA GLY A 40 -0.82 -15.25 1.73
C GLY A 40 -0.94 -13.94 0.92
N LYS A 41 -2.13 -13.33 0.80
CA LYS A 41 -2.32 -12.07 0.06
C LYS A 41 -1.38 -10.94 0.52
N THR A 42 -1.27 -10.73 1.82
CA THR A 42 -0.35 -9.74 2.40
C THR A 42 1.10 -10.05 2.06
N TYR A 43 1.48 -11.32 2.01
CA TYR A 43 2.83 -11.74 1.67
C TYR A 43 3.13 -11.51 0.18
N LEU A 44 2.17 -11.78 -0.71
CA LEU A 44 2.25 -11.44 -2.13
C LEU A 44 2.46 -9.94 -2.35
N LEU A 45 1.63 -9.09 -1.73
CA LEU A 45 1.74 -7.63 -1.84
C LEU A 45 3.07 -7.11 -1.30
N ARG A 46 3.55 -7.66 -0.17
CA ARG A 46 4.86 -7.28 0.38
C ARG A 46 6.00 -7.66 -0.54
N LYS A 47 5.98 -8.85 -1.16
CA LYS A 47 6.98 -9.24 -2.16
C LYS A 47 6.95 -8.35 -3.39
N PHE A 48 5.77 -8.05 -3.90
CA PHE A 48 5.61 -7.11 -5.00
C PHE A 48 6.20 -5.71 -4.67
N LEU A 49 6.00 -5.23 -3.43
CA LEU A 49 6.59 -3.97 -2.95
C LEU A 49 8.08 -4.03 -2.60
N GLU A 50 8.70 -5.22 -2.52
CA GLU A 50 10.16 -5.34 -2.44
C GLU A 50 10.81 -5.08 -3.80
N GLU A 51 10.08 -5.32 -4.89
CA GLU A 51 10.54 -5.16 -6.28
C GLU A 51 10.10 -3.83 -6.90
N THR A 52 9.14 -3.15 -6.29
CA THR A 52 8.55 -1.91 -6.79
C THR A 52 8.57 -0.84 -5.71
N ASN A 53 8.62 0.43 -6.14
CA ASN A 53 8.56 1.54 -5.20
C ASN A 53 7.09 1.88 -4.94
N GLY A 54 6.56 1.57 -3.76
CA GLY A 54 5.15 1.83 -3.43
C GLY A 54 4.90 2.00 -1.95
N ILE A 55 3.67 2.41 -1.61
CA ILE A 55 3.22 2.65 -0.24
C ILE A 55 2.31 1.51 0.18
N TYR A 56 2.60 0.90 1.34
CA TYR A 56 1.70 -0.06 1.98
C TYR A 56 0.95 0.61 3.13
N LEU A 57 -0.39 0.55 3.06
CA LEU A 57 -1.29 0.99 4.12
C LEU A 57 -2.11 -0.20 4.60
N LEU A 58 -2.14 -0.43 5.91
CA LEU A 58 -3.07 -1.36 6.52
C LEU A 58 -4.33 -0.58 6.88
N ALA A 59 -5.41 -0.80 6.16
CA ALA A 59 -6.70 -0.17 6.46
C ALA A 59 -7.33 -0.85 7.69
N GLU A 60 -7.05 -0.30 8.87
CA GLU A 60 -7.75 -0.65 10.12
C GLU A 60 -8.91 0.32 10.35
N GLU A 61 -9.93 -0.04 11.12
CA GLU A 61 -10.97 0.95 11.46
C GLU A 61 -10.45 1.84 12.59
N ASN A 62 -9.72 2.90 12.24
CA ASN A 62 -9.20 3.90 13.16
C ASN A 62 -9.41 5.32 12.60
N GLU A 63 -9.42 6.31 13.48
CA GLU A 63 -9.58 7.72 13.11
C GLU A 63 -8.29 8.32 12.52
N THR A 64 -7.14 7.68 12.76
CA THR A 64 -5.80 8.18 12.42
C THR A 64 -5.29 7.71 11.06
N ASN A 65 -6.00 6.82 10.37
CA ASN A 65 -5.56 6.20 9.12
C ASN A 65 -5.25 7.22 8.03
N LEU A 66 -6.06 8.27 7.96
CA LEU A 66 -5.90 9.30 6.96
C LEU A 66 -4.64 10.15 7.23
N GLU A 67 -4.39 10.45 8.51
CA GLU A 67 -3.18 11.16 8.92
C GLU A 67 -1.93 10.28 8.70
N ASP A 68 -1.96 9.00 9.10
CA ASP A 68 -0.87 8.05 8.84
C ASP A 68 -0.60 7.90 7.34
N PHE A 69 -1.65 7.78 6.53
CA PHE A 69 -1.53 7.74 5.08
C PHE A 69 -0.93 9.02 4.51
N SER A 70 -1.37 10.19 4.99
CA SER A 70 -0.84 11.49 4.57
C SER A 70 0.64 11.64 4.90
N LEU A 71 1.07 11.22 6.08
CA LEU A 71 2.48 11.28 6.49
C LEU A 71 3.35 10.32 5.66
N ARG A 72 2.86 9.10 5.39
CA ARG A 72 3.55 8.15 4.49
C ARG A 72 3.70 8.70 3.08
N LEU A 73 2.68 9.38 2.55
CA LEU A 73 2.77 10.06 1.26
C LEU A 73 3.81 11.17 1.29
N ALA A 74 3.81 12.01 2.33
CA ALA A 74 4.77 13.10 2.48
C ALA A 74 6.22 12.58 2.48
N ASP A 75 6.48 11.52 3.24
CA ASP A 75 7.81 10.90 3.29
C ASP A 75 8.19 10.21 1.97
N TYR A 76 7.25 9.51 1.32
CA TYR A 76 7.49 8.82 0.05
C TYR A 76 7.80 9.79 -1.10
N PHE A 77 7.04 10.88 -1.21
CA PHE A 77 7.23 11.91 -2.25
C PHE A 77 8.25 12.98 -1.86
N LYS A 78 8.79 12.94 -0.63
CA LYS A 78 9.67 13.97 -0.06
C LYS A 78 9.03 15.36 -0.15
N ASP A 79 7.76 15.45 0.20
CA ASP A 79 6.95 16.68 0.14
C ASP A 79 6.92 17.36 1.52
N PRO A 80 7.63 18.49 1.72
CA PRO A 80 7.64 19.22 2.98
C PRO A 80 6.29 19.86 3.28
N PHE A 81 5.53 20.27 2.26
CA PHE A 81 4.24 20.92 2.43
C PHE A 81 3.22 19.94 3.03
N LEU A 82 3.16 18.72 2.49
CA LEU A 82 2.28 17.67 3.00
C LEU A 82 2.71 17.18 4.40
N LYS A 83 4.01 17.27 4.71
CA LYS A 83 4.55 16.93 6.03
C LYS A 83 4.13 17.94 7.10
N GLU A 84 4.14 19.24 6.76
CA GLU A 84 3.68 20.31 7.64
C GLU A 84 2.15 20.35 7.75
N ASN A 85 1.45 19.98 6.69
CA ASN A 85 -0.01 20.06 6.58
C ASN A 85 -0.62 18.69 6.24
N PRO A 86 -0.57 17.70 7.16
CA PRO A 86 -1.12 16.39 6.89
C PRO A 86 -2.65 16.45 6.75
N ILE A 87 -3.17 15.60 5.86
CA ILE A 87 -4.61 15.43 5.65
C ILE A 87 -5.17 14.66 6.85
N ARG A 88 -6.02 15.32 7.64
CA ARG A 88 -6.67 14.72 8.82
C ARG A 88 -8.16 14.41 8.59
N THR A 89 -8.75 14.94 7.53
CA THR A 89 -10.16 14.71 7.20
C THR A 89 -10.34 14.64 5.69
N TRP A 90 -11.32 13.87 5.22
CA TRP A 90 -11.69 13.78 3.81
C TRP A 90 -12.43 15.03 3.28
N GLY A 91 -12.59 16.07 4.10
CA GLY A 91 -13.28 17.31 3.71
C GLY A 91 -14.80 17.26 3.89
N LEU A 92 -15.34 16.20 4.49
CA LEU A 92 -16.74 16.13 4.92
C LEU A 92 -16.91 16.76 6.30
N SER A 93 -16.66 18.06 6.41
CA SER A 93 -17.27 18.81 7.51
C SER A 93 -18.73 19.07 7.16
N SER A 94 -19.61 18.30 7.81
CA SER A 94 -21.01 18.63 8.14
C SER A 94 -21.84 19.40 7.11
N ARG A 95 -22.67 18.67 6.33
CA ARG A 95 -24.02 19.11 5.96
C ARG A 95 -24.97 17.91 5.87
N ILE A 96 -25.49 17.50 7.04
CA ILE A 96 -26.88 17.07 7.21
C ILE A 96 -27.42 17.92 8.34
#